data_AF-A0A843M2N6-F1
#
_entry.id   AF-A0A843M2N6-F1
#
_cell.length_a   1.000
_cell.length_b   1.000
_cell.length_c   1.000
_cell.angle_alpha   90.00
_cell.angle_beta   90.00
_cell.angle_gamma   90.00
#
_symmetry.space_group_name_H-M   'P 1'
#
loop_
_entity.id
_entity.type
_entity.pdbx_description
1 polymer ?
#
loop_
_entity_poly.entity_id
_entity_poly.type
_entity_poly.pdbx_seq_one_letter_code
_entity_poly.pdbx_strand_id
1 'polypeptide(L)'
;LRAQVVSEGLPDGHGGALETSRMMDIRPDLVAEARTAGEFVSMDFMVRADPERCLPQGFGGDARMATPEKGRLVNQFVVERLTELVRRNFEG
;
A
#
# COMPACT_ATOMS: atom_id res chain seq x y z
N LEU A 1 14.01 8.99 0.99
CA LEU A 1 13.70 7.55 1.07
C LEU A 1 13.68 6.96 -0.33
N ARG A 2 14.36 5.83 -0.60
CA ARG A 2 14.04 5.02 -1.79
C ARG A 2 12.81 4.19 -1.42
N ALA A 3 11.75 4.25 -2.21
CA ALA A 3 10.52 3.44 -2.02
C ALA A 3 10.80 1.93 -1.94
N GLN A 4 11.97 1.49 -2.41
CA GLN A 4 12.51 0.13 -2.28
C GLN A 4 12.65 -0.37 -0.84
N VAL A 5 12.63 0.48 0.19
CA VAL A 5 12.81 0.05 1.60
C VAL A 5 11.52 -0.50 2.22
N VAL A 6 10.35 -0.33 1.58
CA VAL A 6 9.06 -0.66 2.22
C VAL A 6 8.44 -1.96 1.73
N SER A 7 8.65 -2.31 0.46
CA SER A 7 8.10 -3.51 -0.18
C SER A 7 9.19 -4.58 -0.36
N GLU A 8 9.33 -5.45 0.63
CA GLU A 8 10.11 -6.69 0.51
C GLU A 8 9.14 -7.86 0.24
N GLY A 9 9.46 -8.72 -0.73
CA GLY A 9 8.68 -9.93 -1.01
C GLY A 9 7.76 -9.85 -2.24
N LEU A 10 6.53 -10.35 -2.11
CA LEU A 10 5.55 -10.40 -3.20
C LEU A 10 5.28 -9.01 -3.81
N PRO A 11 4.93 -8.93 -5.11
CA PRO A 11 4.41 -7.70 -5.69
C PRO A 11 3.28 -7.13 -4.82
N ASP A 12 3.48 -5.92 -4.34
CA ASP A 12 2.59 -5.21 -3.42
C ASP A 12 1.93 -4.05 -4.16
N GLY A 13 0.60 -3.98 -4.13
CA GLY A 13 -0.12 -3.00 -4.94
C GLY A 13 -1.55 -2.70 -4.49
N HIS A 14 -2.23 -3.65 -3.85
CA HIS A 14 -3.58 -3.41 -3.33
C HIS A 14 -3.80 -4.24 -2.06
N GLY A 15 -3.96 -3.60 -0.91
CA GLY A 15 -4.18 -4.20 0.41
C GLY A 15 -3.01 -5.00 0.98
N GLY A 16 -1.84 -4.98 0.34
CA GLY A 16 -0.64 -5.63 0.84
C GLY A 16 0.08 -4.83 1.93
N ALA A 17 1.40 -5.02 2.05
CA ALA A 17 2.19 -4.52 3.17
C ALA A 17 2.18 -2.99 3.26
N LEU A 18 2.29 -2.29 2.14
CA LEU A 18 2.38 -0.83 2.08
C LEU A 18 1.07 -0.17 2.54
N GLU A 19 -0.05 -0.50 1.90
CA GLU A 19 -1.36 0.11 2.23
C GLU A 19 -1.80 -0.25 3.65
N THR A 20 -1.60 -1.50 4.07
CA THR A 20 -1.90 -1.93 5.43
C THR A 20 -1.04 -1.21 6.46
N SER A 21 0.27 -1.05 6.21
CA SER A 21 1.16 -0.32 7.12
C SER A 21 0.69 1.12 7.32
N ARG A 22 0.30 1.81 6.24
CA ARG A 22 -0.22 3.18 6.31
C ARG A 22 -1.50 3.26 7.15
N MET A 23 -2.40 2.29 6.99
CA MET A 23 -3.62 2.21 7.80
C MET A 23 -3.32 1.91 9.27
N MET A 24 -2.32 1.09 9.59
CA MET A 24 -1.90 0.84 10.97
C MET A 24 -1.36 2.10 11.68
N ASP A 25 -0.76 3.04 10.94
CA ASP A 25 -0.32 4.33 11.51
C ASP A 25 -1.47 5.35 11.60
N ILE A 26 -2.40 5.38 10.63
CA ILE A 26 -3.49 6.37 10.57
C ILE A 26 -4.70 5.99 11.41
N ARG A 27 -5.17 4.74 11.28
CA ARG A 27 -6.40 4.19 11.88
C ARG A 27 -6.20 2.71 12.20
N PRO A 28 -5.35 2.37 13.19
CA PRO A 28 -5.04 0.98 13.55
C PRO A 28 -6.28 0.18 13.93
N ASP A 29 -7.31 0.84 14.46
CA ASP A 29 -8.60 0.24 14.83
C ASP A 29 -9.41 -0.32 13.64
N LEU A 30 -9.06 0.07 12.41
CA LEU A 30 -9.68 -0.45 11.19
C LEU A 30 -8.90 -1.62 10.56
N VAL A 31 -7.74 -1.97 11.11
CA VAL A 31 -6.91 -3.07 10.60
C VAL A 31 -7.12 -4.29 11.50
N ALA A 32 -7.56 -5.40 10.90
CA ALA A 32 -7.71 -6.65 11.64
C ALA A 32 -6.35 -7.15 12.18
N GLU A 33 -6.37 -7.75 13.37
CA GLU A 33 -5.18 -8.38 13.96
C GLU A 33 -4.70 -9.56 13.12
N ALA A 34 -5.64 -10.43 12.71
CA ALA A 34 -5.38 -11.51 11.77
C ALA A 34 -5.21 -10.96 10.35
N ARG A 35 -4.04 -11.19 9.75
CA ARG A 35 -3.69 -10.76 8.39
C ARG A 35 -3.16 -11.94 7.57
N THR A 36 -3.32 -11.88 6.25
CA THR A 36 -2.91 -12.95 5.33
C THR A 36 -2.15 -12.37 4.13
N ALA A 37 -1.55 -13.26 3.34
CA ALA A 37 -1.07 -12.90 2.01
C ALA A 37 -2.20 -13.07 0.99
N GLY A 38 -2.39 -12.06 0.16
CA GLY A 38 -3.34 -12.04 -0.95
C GLY A 38 -2.64 -12.34 -2.26
N GLU A 39 -3.30 -13.09 -3.13
CA GLU A 39 -2.78 -13.46 -4.44
C GLU A 39 -3.09 -12.38 -5.47
N PHE A 40 -2.16 -12.22 -6.42
CA PHE A 40 -2.38 -11.41 -7.60
C PHE A 40 -2.14 -12.26 -8.84
N VAL A 41 -3.17 -12.38 -9.69
CA VAL A 41 -3.08 -13.05 -10.98
C VAL A 41 -3.06 -11.99 -12.08
N SER A 42 -2.01 -12.02 -12.92
CA SER A 42 -1.83 -11.05 -14.02
C SER A 42 -3.05 -10.99 -14.93
N MET A 43 -3.46 -9.75 -15.24
CA MET A 43 -4.45 -9.45 -16.29
C MET A 43 -3.78 -9.13 -17.64
N ASP A 44 -2.44 -9.17 -17.69
CA ASP A 44 -1.61 -8.64 -18.77
C ASP A 44 -2.05 -7.21 -19.14
N PHE A 45 -2.69 -7.05 -20.29
CA PHE A 45 -3.22 -5.77 -20.78
C PHE A 45 -4.75 -5.79 -20.93
N MET A 46 -5.43 -6.82 -20.43
CA MET A 46 -6.88 -7.00 -20.59
C MET A 46 -7.65 -6.47 -19.37
N VAL A 47 -8.70 -5.70 -19.63
CA VAL A 47 -9.72 -5.44 -18.61
C VAL A 47 -10.56 -6.70 -18.45
N ARG A 48 -10.59 -7.26 -17.23
CA ARG A 48 -11.41 -8.43 -16.87
C ARG A 48 -12.72 -7.98 -16.24
N ALA A 49 -13.83 -8.58 -16.65
CA ALA A 49 -15.14 -8.35 -16.03
C ALA A 49 -15.27 -9.04 -14.66
N ASP A 50 -14.41 -10.02 -14.40
CA ASP A 50 -14.35 -10.92 -13.26
C ASP A 50 -13.08 -10.66 -12.42
N PRO A 51 -12.97 -9.50 -11.72
CA PRO A 51 -11.75 -9.11 -10.98
C PRO A 51 -11.42 -10.05 -9.82
N GLU A 52 -12.39 -10.79 -9.30
CA GLU A 52 -12.19 -11.82 -8.28
C GLU A 52 -11.28 -12.96 -8.76
N ARG A 53 -11.15 -13.17 -10.07
CA ARG A 53 -10.16 -14.13 -10.59
C ARG A 53 -8.75 -13.59 -10.57
N CYS A 54 -8.60 -12.27 -10.49
CA CYS A 54 -7.32 -11.57 -10.46
C CYS A 54 -6.88 -11.25 -9.03
N LEU A 55 -7.85 -11.05 -8.14
CA LEU A 55 -7.68 -10.81 -6.71
C LEU A 55 -8.64 -11.73 -5.94
N PRO A 56 -8.34 -13.04 -5.80
CA PRO A 56 -9.25 -14.01 -5.18
C PRO A 56 -9.67 -13.66 -3.74
N GLN A 57 -8.77 -13.01 -3.00
CA GLN A 57 -9.00 -12.55 -1.64
C GLN A 57 -9.45 -11.07 -1.59
N GLY A 58 -9.58 -10.41 -2.74
CA GLY A 58 -9.87 -8.98 -2.87
C GLY A 58 -8.65 -8.06 -2.71
N PHE A 59 -7.46 -8.61 -2.49
CA PHE A 59 -6.21 -7.86 -2.32
C PHE A 59 -5.01 -8.69 -2.78
N GLY A 60 -3.89 -8.04 -3.10
CA GLY A 60 -2.65 -8.65 -3.60
C GLY A 60 -1.41 -8.10 -2.87
N GLY A 61 -0.62 -9.01 -2.28
CA GLY A 61 0.55 -8.70 -1.45
C GLY A 61 0.46 -9.33 -0.05
N ASP A 62 1.51 -9.18 0.76
CA ASP A 62 1.57 -9.80 2.09
C ASP A 62 1.30 -8.80 3.23
N ALA A 63 0.05 -8.70 3.67
CA ALA A 63 -0.35 -7.80 4.77
C ALA A 63 0.26 -8.19 6.13
N ARG A 64 0.82 -9.41 6.28
CA ARG A 64 1.50 -9.83 7.52
C ARG A 64 2.81 -9.07 7.71
N MET A 65 3.42 -8.60 6.62
CA MET A 65 4.66 -7.83 6.63
C MET A 65 4.47 -6.35 6.98
N ALA A 66 3.22 -5.92 7.20
CA ALA A 66 2.88 -4.55 7.55
C ALA A 66 3.22 -4.22 9.01
N THR A 67 3.74 -3.01 9.23
CA THR A 67 4.01 -2.47 10.57
C THR A 67 3.63 -0.98 10.64
N PRO A 68 3.24 -0.46 11.81
CA PRO A 68 2.93 0.96 11.95
C PRO A 68 4.15 1.87 11.69
N GLU A 69 5.37 1.41 11.96
CA GLU A 69 6.60 2.17 11.69
C GLU A 69 6.81 2.38 10.18
N LYS A 70 6.58 1.32 9.37
CA LYS A 70 6.59 1.44 7.91
C LYS A 70 5.52 2.44 7.45
N GLY A 71 4.34 2.38 8.05
CA GLY A 71 3.23 3.30 7.80
C GLY A 71 3.63 4.74 8.01
N ARG A 72 4.19 5.04 9.18
CA ARG A 72 4.65 6.37 9.57
C ARG A 72 5.69 6.92 8.60
N LEU A 73 6.69 6.12 8.25
CA LEU A 73 7.75 6.52 7.31
C LEU A 73 7.18 6.89 5.94
N VAL A 74 6.24 6.10 5.43
CA VAL A 74 5.58 6.35 4.14
C VAL A 74 4.68 7.57 4.21
N ASN A 75 3.85 7.67 5.24
CA ASN A 75 2.94 8.79 5.44
C ASN A 75 3.72 10.11 5.54
N GLN A 76 4.80 10.15 6.32
CA GLN A 76 5.67 11.32 6.45
C GLN A 76 6.29 11.71 5.10
N PHE A 77 6.86 10.75 4.38
CA PHE A 77 7.44 11.00 3.06
C PHE A 77 6.40 11.58 2.08
N VAL A 78 5.19 11.02 2.04
CA VAL A 78 4.11 11.50 1.18
C VAL A 78 3.71 12.92 1.54
N VAL A 79 3.49 13.22 2.82
CA VAL A 79 3.11 14.56 3.29
C VAL A 79 4.19 15.59 2.97
N GLU A 80 5.46 15.29 3.24
CA GLU A 80 6.59 16.17 2.94
C GLU A 80 6.64 16.51 1.44
N ARG A 81 6.66 15.49 0.58
CA ARG A 81 6.79 15.67 -0.87
C ARG A 81 5.59 16.34 -1.48
N LEU A 82 4.37 15.99 -1.05
CA LEU A 82 3.17 16.65 -1.54
C LEU A 82 3.14 18.12 -1.12
N THR A 83 3.50 18.42 0.13
CA THR A 83 3.52 19.80 0.61
C THR A 83 4.56 20.63 -0.16
N GLU A 84 5.78 20.12 -0.35
CA GLU A 84 6.80 20.78 -1.18
C GLU A 84 6.31 21.05 -2.61
N LEU A 85 5.62 20.08 -3.23
CA LEU A 85 5.03 20.26 -4.55
C LEU A 85 3.95 21.34 -4.54
N VAL A 86 3.10 21.39 -3.52
CA VAL A 86 2.07 22.44 -3.40
C VAL A 86 2.74 23.80 -3.29
N ARG A 87 3.68 23.98 -2.35
CA ARG A 87 4.38 25.25 -2.15
C ARG A 87 5.04 25.73 -3.44
N ARG A 88 5.82 24.86 -4.08
CA ARG A 88 6.55 25.21 -5.32
C ARG A 88 5.64 25.65 -6.47
N ASN A 89 4.41 25.16 -6.55
CA ASN A 89 3.51 25.42 -7.68
C ASN A 89 2.39 26.42 -7.36
N PHE A 90 2.09 26.68 -6.09
CA PHE A 90 0.92 27.47 -5.69
C PHE A 90 1.23 28.54 -4.63
N GLU A 91 2.41 28.51 -4.00
CA GLU A 91 2.87 29.56 -3.10
C GLU A 91 4.00 30.32 -3.81
N GLY A 92 3.79 31.61 -4.08
CA GLY A 92 4.73 32.48 -4.80
C GLY A 92 5.99 32.79 -4.00
#